data_AF-A0A0V0XX10-F1
#
_entry.id   AF-A0A0V0XX10-F1
#
_cell.length_a   1.000
_cell.length_b   1.000
_cell.length_c   1.000
_cell.angle_alpha   90.00
_cell.angle_beta   90.00
_cell.angle_gamma   90.00
#
_symmetry.space_group_name_H-M   'P 1'
#
loop_
_entity.id
_entity.type
_entity.pdbx_description
1 polymer ?
#
loop_
_entity_poly.entity_id
_entity_poly.type
_entity_poly.pdbx_seq_one_letter_code
_entity_poly.pdbx_strand_id
1 'polypeptide(L)'
;LNYGLCVCVHSIEEIGDSITLPGDGGAHTEVTCNMVVFHPNIGEVLKGEISKCDSTGISVTMTFFEDIFIPREYLPQPSKFLPNEQIWSWQYEVDDGVAELFLEPGSKVRFRVIDEVFRDIPTQVSDDFQEKTNQKCYEIYGAMNDTGLGCISWWNAA
;
A
#
# COMPACT_ATOMS: atom_id res chain seq x y z
N LEU A 1 4.36 -8.18 -16.31
CA LEU A 1 5.27 -7.39 -15.47
C LEU A 1 4.55 -7.12 -14.16
N ASN A 2 4.58 -8.06 -13.23
CA ASN A 2 3.85 -8.00 -11.95
C ASN A 2 4.82 -8.39 -10.83
N TYR A 3 5.91 -7.66 -10.68
CA TYR A 3 6.98 -8.03 -9.74
C TYR A 3 6.95 -7.22 -8.43
N GLY A 4 6.18 -6.12 -8.36
CA GLY A 4 6.12 -5.22 -7.21
C GLY A 4 6.97 -3.95 -7.39
N LEU A 5 7.30 -3.29 -6.28
CA LEU A 5 8.12 -2.07 -6.25
C LEU A 5 9.60 -2.42 -6.03
N CYS A 6 10.45 -2.15 -7.02
CA CYS A 6 11.90 -2.33 -6.86
C CYS A 6 12.48 -1.30 -5.88
N VAL A 7 13.23 -1.76 -4.88
CA VAL A 7 13.81 -0.92 -3.82
C VAL A 7 15.29 -0.66 -4.10
N CYS A 8 16.07 -1.72 -4.31
CA CYS A 8 17.50 -1.62 -4.57
C CYS A 8 18.06 -2.89 -5.22
N VAL A 9 19.28 -2.79 -5.78
CA VAL A 9 20.05 -3.95 -6.20
C VAL A 9 20.59 -4.67 -4.97
N HIS A 10 20.33 -5.97 -4.88
CA HIS A 10 20.85 -6.83 -3.82
C HIS A 10 22.27 -7.30 -4.14
N SER A 11 22.45 -7.90 -5.32
CA SER A 11 23.73 -8.45 -5.76
C SER A 11 23.81 -8.50 -7.28
N ILE A 12 25.02 -8.40 -7.82
CA ILE A 12 25.27 -8.66 -9.23
C ILE A 12 25.76 -10.09 -9.36
N GLU A 13 25.10 -10.89 -10.18
CA GLU A 13 25.45 -12.29 -10.43
C GLU A 13 26.42 -12.43 -11.59
N GLU A 14 26.17 -11.69 -12.68
CA GLU A 14 26.97 -11.77 -13.90
C GLU A 14 27.18 -10.37 -14.49
N ILE A 15 28.39 -10.14 -14.96
CA ILE A 15 28.78 -8.96 -15.73
C ILE A 15 29.32 -9.49 -17.05
N GLY A 16 28.59 -9.22 -18.13
CA GLY A 16 28.96 -9.62 -19.49
C GLY A 16 30.06 -8.76 -20.09
N ASP A 17 30.28 -8.94 -21.39
CA ASP A 17 31.25 -8.15 -22.14
C ASP A 17 30.77 -6.71 -22.36
N SER A 18 31.69 -5.76 -22.23
CA SER A 18 31.43 -4.35 -22.47
C SER A 18 31.64 -3.99 -23.93
N ILE A 19 30.61 -3.45 -24.59
CA ILE A 19 30.69 -2.96 -25.97
C ILE A 19 30.57 -1.43 -26.02
N THR A 20 31.26 -0.81 -26.97
CA THR A 20 31.06 0.61 -27.30
C THR A 20 30.21 0.72 -28.55
N LEU A 21 29.13 1.50 -28.48
CA LEU A 21 28.22 1.68 -29.61
C LEU A 21 28.77 2.76 -30.55
N PRO A 22 28.66 2.61 -31.88
CA PRO A 22 29.10 3.64 -32.82
C PRO A 22 28.41 4.98 -32.56
N GLY A 23 29.20 6.04 -32.32
CA GLY A 23 28.67 7.38 -31.99
C GLY A 23 28.40 7.62 -30.51
N ASP A 24 28.60 6.62 -29.65
CA ASP A 24 28.53 6.72 -28.19
C ASP A 24 29.86 6.29 -27.57
N GLY A 25 30.45 7.14 -26.72
CA GLY A 25 31.69 6.86 -26.02
C GLY A 25 31.51 5.99 -24.76
N GLY A 26 30.27 5.71 -24.36
CA GLY A 26 29.94 4.88 -23.21
C GLY A 26 30.20 3.40 -23.43
N ALA A 27 30.59 2.70 -22.36
CA ALA A 27 30.61 1.25 -22.32
C ALA A 27 29.22 0.72 -21.93
N HIS A 28 28.67 -0.16 -22.77
CA HIS A 28 27.40 -0.83 -22.54
C HIS A 28 27.69 -2.27 -22.15
N THR A 29 27.26 -2.66 -20.96
CA THR A 29 27.53 -3.98 -20.39
C THR A 29 26.22 -4.62 -19.97
N GLU A 30 25.97 -5.84 -20.44
CA GLU A 30 24.84 -6.64 -19.95
C GLU A 30 25.14 -7.14 -18.55
N VAL A 31 24.18 -6.97 -17.63
CA VAL A 31 24.34 -7.33 -16.21
C VAL A 31 23.14 -8.13 -15.75
N THR A 32 23.38 -9.29 -15.16
CA THR A 32 22.37 -10.06 -14.42
C THR A 32 22.52 -9.74 -12.94
N CYS A 33 21.44 -9.27 -12.31
CA CYS A 33 21.45 -8.90 -10.90
C CYS A 33 20.16 -9.31 -10.20
N ASN A 34 20.29 -9.58 -8.90
CA ASN A 34 19.17 -9.77 -8.00
C ASN A 34 18.76 -8.40 -7.44
N MET A 35 17.46 -8.14 -7.42
CA MET A 35 16.90 -6.92 -6.84
C MET A 35 16.05 -7.24 -5.62
N VAL A 36 16.07 -6.35 -4.63
CA VAL A 36 15.12 -6.35 -3.53
C VAL A 36 13.85 -5.68 -4.04
N VAL A 37 12.75 -6.42 -4.01
CA VAL A 37 11.45 -5.96 -4.50
C VAL A 37 10.41 -6.09 -3.40
N PHE A 38 9.68 -5.01 -3.15
CA PHE A 38 8.52 -5.02 -2.26
C PHE A 38 7.31 -5.54 -3.01
N HIS A 39 6.91 -6.76 -2.64
CA HIS A 39 5.77 -7.47 -3.20
C HIS A 39 5.14 -8.33 -2.08
N PRO A 40 4.26 -7.74 -1.25
CA PRO A 40 3.69 -8.45 -0.13
C PRO A 40 2.71 -9.52 -0.59
N ASN A 41 2.64 -10.62 0.16
CA ASN A 41 1.78 -11.74 -0.22
C ASN A 41 0.33 -11.51 0.20
N ILE A 42 -0.60 -12.06 -0.59
CA ILE A 42 -2.01 -12.15 -0.17
C ILE A 42 -2.07 -12.95 1.14
N GLY A 43 -2.74 -12.39 2.15
CA GLY A 43 -2.83 -12.94 3.50
C GLY A 43 -1.77 -12.44 4.48
N GLU A 44 -0.73 -11.76 4.01
CA GLU A 44 0.32 -11.18 4.86
C GLU A 44 -0.23 -10.01 5.70
N VAL A 45 0.20 -9.92 6.96
CA VAL A 45 -0.18 -8.82 7.86
C VAL A 45 0.93 -7.78 7.91
N LEU A 46 0.63 -6.58 7.42
CA LEU A 46 1.53 -5.44 7.38
C LEU A 46 1.15 -4.38 8.41
N LYS A 47 2.11 -3.48 8.69
CA LYS A 47 1.91 -2.32 9.55
C LYS A 47 2.06 -1.05 8.73
N GLY A 48 1.14 -0.12 8.93
CA GLY A 48 1.18 1.19 8.29
C GLY A 48 0.58 2.26 9.19
N GLU A 49 0.41 3.44 8.62
CA GLU A 49 -0.21 4.60 9.23
C GLU A 49 -1.40 5.04 8.37
N ILE A 50 -2.52 5.38 8.99
CA ILE A 50 -3.66 5.92 8.26
C ILE A 50 -3.29 7.30 7.72
N SER A 51 -3.33 7.49 6.41
CA SER A 51 -3.10 8.81 5.80
C SER A 51 -4.40 9.61 5.65
N LYS A 52 -5.49 8.93 5.27
CA LYS A 52 -6.77 9.55 5.01
C LYS A 52 -7.91 8.56 5.22
N CYS A 53 -9.03 9.05 5.73
CA CYS A 53 -10.30 8.33 5.73
C CYS A 53 -11.32 9.07 4.86
N ASP A 54 -12.15 8.31 4.15
CA ASP A 54 -13.31 8.83 3.43
C ASP A 54 -14.50 7.87 3.53
N SER A 55 -15.62 8.22 2.89
CA SER A 55 -16.83 7.39 2.90
C SER A 55 -16.68 6.05 2.17
N THR A 56 -15.62 5.88 1.37
CA THR A 56 -15.33 4.65 0.62
C THR A 56 -14.45 3.70 1.41
N GLY A 57 -13.59 4.22 2.29
CA GLY A 57 -12.68 3.41 3.09
C GLY A 57 -11.56 4.23 3.73
N ILE A 58 -10.41 3.57 3.90
CA ILE A 58 -9.24 4.11 4.57
C ILE A 58 -8.02 3.93 3.69
N SER A 59 -7.29 5.01 3.45
CA SER A 59 -5.97 4.98 2.83
C SER A 59 -4.90 4.83 3.89
N VAL A 60 -3.98 3.90 3.64
CA VAL A 60 -2.86 3.59 4.55
C VAL A 60 -1.56 3.85 3.81
N THR A 61 -0.57 4.37 4.54
CA THR A 61 0.77 4.60 4.01
C THR A 61 1.80 3.87 4.86
N MET A 62 2.92 3.57 4.22
CA MET A 62 4.14 3.06 4.82
C MET A 62 5.26 4.06 4.52
N THR A 63 6.44 3.84 5.09
CA THR A 63 7.57 4.76 4.93
C THR A 63 8.00 4.95 3.46
N PHE A 64 7.85 3.94 2.61
CA PHE A 64 8.31 3.96 1.22
C PHE A 64 7.20 3.65 0.20
N PHE A 65 5.96 3.43 0.63
CA PHE A 65 4.83 3.05 -0.23
C PHE A 65 3.52 3.63 0.31
N GLU A 66 2.73 4.27 -0.54
CA GLU A 66 1.52 5.01 -0.12
C GLU A 66 0.21 4.51 -0.76
N ASP A 67 0.29 3.60 -1.73
CA ASP A 67 -0.84 3.16 -2.53
C ASP A 67 -1.53 1.93 -1.91
N ILE A 68 -1.90 2.04 -0.62
CA ILE A 68 -2.64 1.00 0.10
C ILE A 68 -4.03 1.52 0.46
N PHE A 69 -5.06 0.73 0.13
CA PHE A 69 -6.45 1.09 0.39
C PHE A 69 -7.22 -0.04 1.08
N ILE A 70 -8.05 0.33 2.05
CA ILE A 70 -8.89 -0.59 2.81
C ILE A 70 -10.33 -0.19 2.58
N PRO A 71 -11.07 -0.92 1.73
CA PRO A 71 -12.47 -0.63 1.48
C PRO A 71 -13.30 -0.76 2.76
N ARG A 72 -14.37 0.05 2.86
CA ARG A 72 -15.27 0.05 4.03
C ARG A 72 -15.87 -1.33 4.34
N GLU A 73 -16.06 -2.18 3.34
CA GLU A 73 -16.61 -3.54 3.50
C GLU A 73 -15.66 -4.45 4.29
N TYR A 74 -14.36 -4.10 4.32
CA TYR A 74 -13.31 -4.84 5.02
C TYR A 74 -12.86 -4.16 6.33
N LEU A 75 -13.60 -3.15 6.79
CA LEU A 75 -13.43 -2.58 8.13
C LEU A 75 -14.14 -3.43 9.20
N PRO A 76 -13.71 -3.34 10.48
CA PRO A 76 -14.41 -3.98 11.59
C PRO A 76 -15.88 -3.61 11.63
N GLN A 77 -16.78 -4.57 11.86
CA GLN A 77 -18.22 -4.32 11.90
C GLN A 77 -18.78 -4.41 13.33
N PRO A 78 -19.77 -3.56 13.68
CA PRO A 78 -20.33 -2.46 12.89
C PRO A 78 -19.44 -1.21 12.86
N SER A 79 -19.10 -0.71 11.66
CA SER A 79 -18.36 0.56 11.47
C SER A 79 -19.22 1.68 10.90
N LYS A 80 -18.93 2.93 11.28
CA LYS A 80 -19.58 4.13 10.77
C LYS A 80 -18.57 5.21 10.39
N PHE A 81 -18.75 5.81 9.20
CA PHE A 81 -17.96 6.98 8.80
C PHE A 81 -18.55 8.25 9.42
N LEU A 82 -17.70 9.11 9.96
CA LEU A 82 -18.03 10.42 10.52
C LEU A 82 -17.50 11.53 9.58
N PRO A 83 -18.32 12.07 8.66
CA PRO A 83 -17.82 12.96 7.60
C PRO A 83 -17.23 14.28 8.09
N ASN A 84 -17.75 14.80 9.21
CA ASN A 84 -17.29 16.07 9.77
C ASN A 84 -15.86 15.98 10.33
N GLU A 85 -15.49 14.80 10.83
CA GLU A 85 -14.18 14.54 11.44
C GLU A 85 -13.25 13.80 10.47
N GLN A 86 -13.79 13.25 9.38
CA GLN A 86 -13.08 12.39 8.44
C GLN A 86 -12.39 11.23 9.15
N ILE A 87 -13.15 10.53 10.00
CA ILE A 87 -12.71 9.33 10.72
C ILE A 87 -13.75 8.22 10.59
N TRP A 88 -13.33 6.99 10.88
CA TRP A 88 -14.24 5.85 11.04
C TRP A 88 -14.34 5.49 12.52
N SER A 89 -15.54 5.15 12.98
CA SER A 89 -15.75 4.55 14.30
C SER A 89 -16.17 3.09 14.16
N TRP A 90 -15.65 2.24 15.04
CA TRP A 90 -16.06 0.86 15.22
C TRP A 90 -16.76 0.74 16.56
N GLN A 91 -18.04 0.38 16.52
CA GLN A 91 -18.86 0.21 17.71
C GLN A 91 -18.97 -1.29 18.01
N TYR A 92 -18.75 -1.70 19.26
CA TYR A 92 -18.97 -3.08 19.66
C TYR A 92 -19.71 -3.15 20.99
N GLU A 93 -20.58 -4.15 21.11
CA GLU A 93 -21.35 -4.38 22.32
C GLU A 93 -20.46 -4.90 23.44
N VAL A 94 -20.63 -4.31 24.61
CA VAL A 94 -19.99 -4.73 25.87
C VAL A 94 -21.07 -4.89 26.94
N ASP A 95 -20.77 -5.62 28.01
CA ASP A 95 -21.76 -5.96 29.05
C ASP A 95 -22.47 -4.74 29.66
N ASP A 96 -21.84 -3.55 29.63
CA ASP A 96 -22.36 -2.30 30.21
C ASP A 96 -22.65 -1.21 29.15
N GLY A 97 -22.85 -1.59 27.88
CA GLY A 97 -23.25 -0.66 26.82
C GLY A 97 -22.56 -0.89 25.48
N VAL A 98 -22.17 0.20 24.82
CA VAL A 98 -21.47 0.17 23.52
C VAL A 98 -20.13 0.86 23.69
N ALA A 99 -19.06 0.14 23.40
CA ALA A 99 -17.72 0.71 23.32
C ALA A 99 -17.47 1.19 21.89
N GLU A 100 -16.83 2.35 21.75
CA GLU A 100 -16.52 2.95 20.47
C GLU A 100 -15.01 3.17 20.32
N LEU A 101 -14.45 2.67 19.23
CA LEU A 101 -13.04 2.81 18.87
C LEU A 101 -12.91 3.57 17.55
N PHE A 102 -11.91 4.44 17.46
CA PHE A 102 -11.74 5.32 16.31
C PHE A 102 -10.55 4.93 15.43
N LEU A 103 -10.74 5.12 14.13
CA LEU A 103 -9.76 5.00 13.05
C LEU A 103 -9.57 6.39 12.45
N GLU A 104 -8.50 7.06 12.85
CA GLU A 104 -8.20 8.45 12.50
C GLU A 104 -6.85 8.56 11.76
N PRO A 105 -6.68 9.57 10.89
CA PRO A 105 -5.38 9.88 10.28
C PRO A 105 -4.25 9.99 11.32
N GLY A 106 -3.10 9.43 11.01
CA GLY A 106 -1.94 9.34 11.92
C GLY A 106 -1.92 8.10 12.82
N SER A 107 -3.03 7.34 12.90
CA SER A 107 -3.07 6.11 13.69
C SER A 107 -2.23 5.00 13.06
N LYS A 108 -1.40 4.35 13.89
CA LYS A 108 -0.64 3.16 13.49
C LYS A 108 -1.53 1.92 13.50
N VAL A 109 -1.57 1.23 12.38
CA VAL A 109 -2.51 0.14 12.14
C VAL A 109 -1.85 -1.13 11.64
N ARG A 110 -2.49 -2.27 11.90
CA ARG A 110 -2.23 -3.56 11.25
C ARG A 110 -3.35 -3.87 10.27
N PHE A 111 -3.00 -4.27 9.07
CA PHE A 111 -3.96 -4.71 8.07
C PHE A 111 -3.43 -5.96 7.39
N ARG A 112 -4.34 -6.80 6.91
CA ARG A 112 -4.00 -7.95 6.09
C ARG A 112 -4.13 -7.60 4.63
N VAL A 113 -3.17 -7.97 3.80
CA VAL A 113 -3.26 -7.86 2.35
C VAL A 113 -4.30 -8.85 1.84
N ILE A 114 -5.28 -8.38 1.08
CA ILE A 114 -6.34 -9.21 0.50
C ILE A 114 -6.29 -9.28 -1.02
N ASP A 115 -5.76 -8.24 -1.67
CA ASP A 115 -5.65 -8.18 -3.12
C ASP A 115 -4.56 -7.18 -3.54
N GLU A 116 -4.12 -7.29 -4.79
CA GLU A 116 -3.16 -6.36 -5.39
C GLU A 116 -3.49 -6.13 -6.87
N VAL A 117 -3.26 -4.91 -7.34
CA VAL A 117 -3.60 -4.51 -8.70
C VAL A 117 -2.41 -3.83 -9.35
N PHE A 118 -1.93 -4.42 -10.45
CA PHE A 118 -0.95 -3.82 -11.34
C PHE A 118 -1.66 -3.20 -12.55
N ARG A 119 -1.25 -1.98 -12.91
CA ARG A 119 -1.75 -1.29 -14.09
C ARG A 119 -0.58 -0.83 -14.94
N ASP A 120 -0.65 -1.16 -16.21
CA ASP A 120 0.33 -0.69 -17.19
C ASP A 120 -0.01 0.75 -17.55
N ILE A 121 0.78 1.69 -17.04
CA ILE A 121 0.60 3.13 -17.29
C ILE A 121 1.62 3.57 -18.33
N PRO A 122 1.19 3.93 -19.54
CA PRO A 122 2.10 4.36 -20.58
C PRO A 122 2.83 5.64 -20.15
N THR A 123 4.15 5.64 -20.29
CA THR A 123 5.03 6.80 -19.98
C THR A 123 4.90 7.95 -20.98
N GLN A 124 4.08 7.82 -22.02
CA GLN A 124 3.98 8.83 -23.08
C GLN A 124 3.07 9.99 -22.67
N VAL A 125 3.71 11.06 -22.22
CA VAL A 125 3.14 12.42 -22.12
C VAL A 125 2.99 13.01 -23.53
N SER A 126 1.82 12.83 -24.13
CA SER A 126 1.30 13.78 -25.12
C SER A 126 0.40 14.79 -24.40
N ASP A 127 0.45 16.07 -24.81
CA ASP A 127 -0.19 17.22 -24.11
C ASP A 127 -1.70 17.05 -23.84
N ASP A 128 -2.39 16.17 -24.55
CA ASP A 128 -3.83 15.86 -24.37
C ASP A 128 -4.15 14.89 -23.20
N PHE A 129 -3.16 14.41 -22.43
CA PHE A 129 -3.35 13.36 -21.41
C PHE A 129 -3.47 13.83 -19.96
N GLN A 130 -3.64 15.13 -19.70
CA GLN A 130 -3.70 15.67 -18.34
C GLN A 130 -4.83 15.09 -17.45
N GLU A 131 -5.85 14.43 -18.02
CA GLU A 131 -6.94 13.81 -17.25
C GLU A 131 -6.71 12.34 -16.84
N LYS A 132 -5.68 11.64 -17.35
CA LYS A 132 -5.38 10.23 -17.00
C LYS A 132 -4.21 10.05 -16.03
N THR A 133 -3.67 11.14 -15.47
CA THR A 133 -2.41 11.18 -14.73
C THR A 133 -2.51 10.71 -13.27
N ASN A 134 -3.70 10.41 -12.75
CA ASN A 134 -3.89 10.06 -11.34
C ASN A 134 -4.11 8.56 -11.10
N GLN A 135 -3.90 7.73 -12.12
CA GLN A 135 -4.00 6.29 -11.99
C GLN A 135 -2.70 5.75 -11.39
N LYS A 136 -2.80 4.89 -10.38
CA LYS A 136 -1.66 4.29 -9.69
C LYS A 136 -1.21 3.02 -10.42
N CYS A 137 0.11 2.85 -10.64
CA CYS A 137 0.66 1.68 -11.33
C CYS A 137 0.57 0.40 -10.48
N TYR A 138 0.63 0.55 -9.16
CA TYR A 138 0.56 -0.56 -8.21
C TYR A 138 -0.27 -0.16 -7.00
N GLU A 139 -1.35 -0.87 -6.76
CA GLU A 139 -2.24 -0.64 -5.61
C GLU A 139 -2.39 -1.92 -4.80
N ILE A 140 -2.37 -1.79 -3.48
CA ILE A 140 -2.57 -2.89 -2.54
C ILE A 140 -3.89 -2.68 -1.82
N TYR A 141 -4.73 -3.71 -1.80
CA TYR A 141 -5.96 -3.71 -1.01
C TYR A 141 -5.79 -4.50 0.28
N GLY A 142 -6.27 -3.92 1.37
CA GLY A 142 -6.18 -4.49 2.70
C GLY A 142 -7.53 -4.74 3.38
N ALA A 143 -7.48 -5.49 4.48
CA ALA A 143 -8.60 -5.71 5.39
C ALA A 143 -8.19 -5.52 6.86
N MET A 144 -9.15 -5.12 7.68
CA MET A 144 -9.01 -4.88 9.12
C MET A 144 -10.11 -5.55 9.95
N ASN A 145 -10.95 -6.39 9.35
CA ASN A 145 -12.13 -6.99 9.96
C ASN A 145 -11.87 -8.23 10.84
N ASP A 146 -10.60 -8.60 11.05
CA ASP A 146 -10.23 -9.74 11.89
C ASP A 146 -9.59 -9.33 13.22
N THR A 147 -9.68 -10.21 14.21
CA THR A 147 -9.07 -10.03 15.53
C THR A 147 -7.56 -9.79 15.43
N GLY A 148 -7.07 -8.77 16.14
CA GLY A 148 -5.65 -8.37 16.12
C GLY A 148 -5.27 -7.38 15.01
N LEU A 149 -6.20 -7.00 14.13
CA LEU A 149 -6.04 -5.97 13.10
C LEU A 149 -6.67 -4.63 13.49
N GLY A 150 -6.46 -3.59 12.68
CA GLY A 150 -6.85 -2.21 13.02
C GLY A 150 -5.78 -1.49 13.83
N CYS A 151 -6.17 -0.52 14.66
CA CYS A 151 -5.19 0.26 15.43
C CYS A 151 -4.41 -0.63 16.40
N ILE A 152 -3.08 -0.46 16.41
CA ILE A 152 -2.21 -1.23 17.29
C ILE A 152 -2.54 -0.97 18.77
N SER A 153 -3.01 0.24 19.09
CA SER A 153 -3.44 0.64 20.43
C SER A 153 -4.62 -0.18 20.97
N TRP A 154 -5.48 -0.75 20.12
CA TRP A 154 -6.63 -1.54 20.55
C TRP A 154 -6.23 -2.87 21.21
N TRP A 155 -5.07 -3.39 20.84
CA TRP A 155 -4.61 -4.74 21.24
C TRP A 155 -3.49 -4.71 22.27
N ASN A 156 -2.95 -3.52 22.54
CA ASN A 156 -1.98 -3.33 23.60
C ASN A 156 -2.73 -3.12 24.93
N ALA A 157 -3.30 -4.20 25.46
CA ALA A 157 -3.55 -4.27 26.90
C ALA A 157 -2.18 -4.39 27.61
N ALA A 158 -2.00 -3.58 28.64
CA ALA A 158 -0.79 -3.50 29.47
C ALA A 158 -0.34 -4.86 30.03
#